data_AF-A0A1A2N1D5-F1
#
_entry.id   AF-A0A1A2N1D5-F1
#
_cell.length_a   1.000
_cell.length_b   1.000
_cell.length_c   1.000
_cell.angle_alpha   90.00
_cell.angle_beta   90.00
_cell.angle_gamma   90.00
#
_symmetry.space_group_name_H-M   'P 1'
#
loop_
_entity.id
_entity.type
_entity.pdbx_description
1 polymer ?
#
loop_
_entity_poly.entity_id
_entity_poly.type
_entity_poly.pdbx_seq_one_letter_code
_entity_poly.pdbx_strand_id
1 'polypeptide(L)'
;MSDRFRISKTDDTAFPWALDYPTGFDEEVTGDQFITFDNAVAAFIEAVEFRCPNCLRGAVIDTDWGWVCKNCGSSDVAVGCVAPADAGLISEVETP
;
A
#
# COMPACT_ATOMS: atom_id res chain seq x y z
N MET A 1 -0.51 13.09 10.44
CA MET A 1 -0.68 11.90 9.59
C MET A 1 -1.56 10.89 10.31
N SER A 2 -2.34 10.09 9.58
CA SER A 2 -3.41 9.23 10.10
C SER A 2 -2.92 7.80 10.29
N ASP A 3 -3.33 7.12 11.37
CA ASP A 3 -3.07 5.68 11.60
C ASP A 3 -4.08 4.76 10.88
N ARG A 4 -5.00 5.34 10.11
CA ARG A 4 -6.10 4.63 9.45
C ARG A 4 -6.38 5.23 8.08
N PHE A 5 -6.93 4.40 7.20
CA PHE A 5 -7.59 4.86 5.99
C PHE A 5 -8.69 5.86 6.31
N ARG A 6 -8.81 6.89 5.48
CA ARG A 6 -9.85 7.90 5.62
C ARG A 6 -10.28 8.38 4.25
N ILE A 7 -11.59 8.28 3.96
CA ILE A 7 -12.17 9.00 2.83
C ILE A 7 -12.61 10.37 3.32
N SER A 8 -12.14 11.44 2.67
CA SER A 8 -12.47 12.82 3.01
C SER A 8 -12.92 13.59 1.77
N LYS A 9 -13.74 14.62 1.98
CA LYS A 9 -14.15 15.53 0.91
C LYS A 9 -13.10 16.64 0.80
N THR A 10 -12.67 16.94 -0.41
CA THR A 10 -11.66 17.96 -0.70
C THR A 10 -12.32 19.23 -1.23
N ASP A 11 -11.53 20.30 -1.32
CA ASP A 11 -11.94 21.55 -1.97
C ASP A 11 -11.71 21.52 -3.51
N ASP A 12 -11.16 20.44 -4.04
CA ASP A 12 -10.93 20.27 -5.47
C ASP A 12 -12.24 19.86 -6.17
N THR A 13 -12.72 20.70 -7.08
CA THR A 13 -13.95 20.43 -7.84
C THR A 13 -13.80 19.33 -8.89
N ALA A 14 -12.59 19.04 -9.36
CA ALA A 14 -12.33 17.96 -10.31
C ALA A 14 -12.24 16.60 -9.59
N PHE A 15 -11.65 16.57 -8.39
CA PHE A 15 -11.52 15.37 -7.57
C PHE A 15 -11.98 15.64 -6.13
N PRO A 16 -13.31 15.72 -5.91
CA PRO A 16 -13.89 16.14 -4.63
C PRO A 16 -13.72 15.12 -3.51
N TRP A 17 -13.18 13.93 -3.79
CA TRP A 17 -12.96 12.88 -2.80
C TRP A 17 -11.51 12.48 -2.76
N ALA A 18 -10.96 12.29 -1.56
CA ALA A 18 -9.62 11.75 -1.34
C ALA A 18 -9.68 10.54 -0.41
N LEU A 19 -8.86 9.54 -0.68
CA LEU A 19 -8.55 8.42 0.21
C LEU A 19 -7.16 8.64 0.79
N ASP A 20 -7.10 9.02 2.07
CA ASP A 20 -5.85 9.14 2.81
C ASP A 20 -5.41 7.77 3.30
N TYR A 21 -4.15 7.40 3.02
CA TYR A 21 -3.57 6.13 3.47
C TYR A 21 -2.98 6.22 4.89
N PRO A 22 -2.95 5.10 5.65
CA PRO A 22 -2.22 5.06 6.90
C PRO A 22 -0.73 5.29 6.66
N THR A 23 -0.04 5.90 7.62
CA THR A 23 1.41 6.11 7.51
C THR A 23 2.16 4.79 7.31
N GLY A 24 3.00 4.75 6.28
CA GLY A 24 3.77 3.56 5.88
C GLY A 24 2.95 2.53 5.10
N PHE A 25 1.74 2.86 4.64
CA PHE A 25 0.97 1.96 3.76
C PHE A 25 1.60 1.86 2.38
N ASP A 26 1.82 3.01 1.75
CA ASP A 26 2.67 3.17 0.59
C ASP A 26 3.48 4.45 0.81
N GLU A 27 4.78 4.41 0.58
CA GLU A 27 5.65 5.58 0.74
C GLU A 27 5.63 6.47 -0.51
N GLU A 28 5.24 5.91 -1.66
CA GLU A 28 5.15 6.62 -2.94
C GLU A 28 3.84 7.42 -3.06
N VAL A 29 2.77 6.97 -2.39
CA VAL A 29 1.44 7.55 -2.49
C VAL A 29 0.89 7.81 -1.08
N THR A 30 0.70 9.08 -0.71
CA THR A 30 0.11 9.45 0.59
C THR A 30 -1.41 9.36 0.60
N GLY A 31 -2.03 9.25 -0.58
CA GLY A 31 -3.46 9.08 -0.78
C GLY A 31 -3.85 9.29 -2.25
N ASP A 32 -5.03 8.81 -2.62
CA ASP A 32 -5.57 8.92 -3.99
C ASP A 32 -6.77 9.85 -4.06
N GLN A 33 -6.96 10.51 -5.21
CA GLN A 33 -8.04 11.45 -5.46
C GLN A 33 -9.05 10.91 -6.48
N PHE A 34 -10.33 11.14 -6.24
CA PHE A 34 -11.44 10.52 -6.96
C PHE A 34 -12.54 11.52 -7.31
N ILE A 35 -13.14 11.31 -8.48
CA ILE A 35 -14.27 12.11 -8.98
C ILE A 35 -15.55 11.78 -8.20
N THR A 36 -15.76 10.52 -7.83
CA THR A 36 -16.95 10.03 -7.13
C THR A 36 -16.59 9.36 -5.80
N PHE A 37 -17.53 9.39 -4.85
CA PHE A 37 -17.39 8.70 -3.57
C PHE A 37 -17.27 7.19 -3.77
N ASP A 38 -18.04 6.62 -4.69
CA ASP A 38 -18.04 5.18 -4.98
C ASP A 38 -16.65 4.70 -5.46
N ASN A 39 -15.95 5.49 -6.27
CA ASN A 39 -14.59 5.17 -6.70
C ASN A 39 -13.62 5.20 -5.51
N ALA A 40 -13.75 6.16 -4.60
CA ALA A 40 -12.94 6.22 -3.38
C ALA A 40 -13.21 5.02 -2.45
N VAL A 41 -14.46 4.56 -2.37
CA VAL A 41 -14.84 3.36 -1.61
C VAL A 41 -14.28 2.09 -2.26
N ALA A 42 -14.35 1.96 -3.58
CA ALA A 42 -13.77 0.83 -4.30
C ALA A 42 -12.26 0.73 -4.05
N ALA A 43 -11.54 1.86 -4.19
CA ALA A 43 -10.11 1.92 -3.90
C ALA A 43 -9.79 1.60 -2.43
N PHE A 44 -10.63 2.03 -1.49
CA PHE A 44 -10.47 1.66 -0.07
C PHE A 44 -10.60 0.15 0.14
N ILE A 45 -11.59 -0.50 -0.49
CA ILE A 45 -11.79 -1.94 -0.37
C ILE A 45 -10.56 -2.69 -0.92
N GLU A 46 -10.11 -2.32 -2.12
CA GLU A 46 -8.90 -2.90 -2.73
C GLU A 46 -7.68 -2.70 -1.81
N ALA A 47 -7.44 -1.49 -1.31
CA ALA A 47 -6.31 -1.22 -0.43
C ALA A 47 -6.36 -2.02 0.89
N VAL A 48 -7.55 -2.30 1.41
CA VAL A 48 -7.70 -3.14 2.61
C VAL A 48 -7.40 -4.61 2.32
N GLU A 49 -7.68 -5.12 1.12
CA GLU A 49 -7.35 -6.49 0.72
C GLU A 49 -5.84 -6.74 0.70
N PHE A 50 -5.05 -5.73 0.30
CA PHE A 50 -3.59 -5.80 0.30
C PHE A 50 -2.95 -5.38 1.63
N ARG A 51 -3.70 -5.26 2.72
CA ARG A 51 -3.14 -4.85 4.00
C ARG A 51 -2.27 -5.95 4.60
N CYS A 52 -1.05 -5.60 4.98
CA CYS A 52 -0.13 -6.54 5.63
C CYS A 52 -0.74 -7.12 6.92
N PRO A 53 -0.87 -8.46 7.03
CA PRO A 53 -1.50 -9.09 8.18
C PRO A 53 -0.65 -8.98 9.45
N ASN A 54 0.66 -8.72 9.34
CA ASN A 54 1.57 -8.66 10.48
C ASN A 54 1.62 -7.28 11.14
N CYS A 55 1.95 -6.23 10.36
CA CYS A 55 2.05 -4.86 10.92
C CYS A 55 0.76 -4.05 10.80
N LEU A 56 -0.21 -4.51 10.00
CA LEU A 56 -1.48 -3.84 9.73
C LEU A 56 -1.30 -2.39 9.23
N ARG A 57 -0.13 -2.05 8.72
CA ARG A 57 0.22 -0.68 8.33
C ARG A 57 0.69 -0.58 6.88
N GLY A 58 1.47 -1.54 6.40
CA GLY A 58 1.97 -1.59 5.03
C GLY A 58 1.05 -2.32 4.05
N ALA A 59 1.20 -2.04 2.77
CA ALA A 59 0.69 -2.89 1.70
C ALA A 59 1.59 -4.12 1.49
N VAL A 60 0.99 -5.27 1.19
CA VAL A 60 1.69 -6.44 0.67
C VAL A 60 1.86 -6.27 -0.84
N ILE A 61 3.05 -6.63 -1.33
CA ILE A 61 3.34 -6.79 -2.75
C ILE A 61 3.44 -8.28 -3.03
N ASP A 62 2.63 -8.77 -3.96
CA ASP A 62 2.80 -10.11 -4.50
C ASP A 62 4.04 -10.18 -5.39
N THR A 63 4.80 -11.26 -5.24
CA THR A 63 6.05 -11.53 -5.95
C THR A 63 6.00 -12.93 -6.54
N ASP A 64 6.95 -13.25 -7.42
CA ASP A 64 7.05 -14.59 -8.02
C ASP A 64 7.32 -15.71 -6.99
N TRP A 65 7.73 -15.36 -5.77
CA TRP A 65 8.10 -16.32 -4.71
C TRP A 65 7.19 -16.26 -3.47
N GLY A 66 6.14 -15.44 -3.46
CA GLY A 66 5.28 -15.22 -2.30
C GLY A 66 4.85 -13.75 -2.17
N TRP A 67 4.74 -13.20 -0.97
CA TRP A 67 4.47 -11.77 -0.77
C TRP A 67 5.45 -11.13 0.20
N VAL A 68 5.62 -9.81 0.10
CA VAL A 68 6.40 -8.99 1.03
C VAL A 68 5.71 -7.68 1.37
N CYS A 69 5.81 -7.24 2.63
CA CYS A 69 5.28 -5.97 3.09
C CYS A 69 6.31 -4.85 2.91
N LYS A 70 5.95 -3.77 2.19
CA LYS A 70 6.82 -2.59 2.00
C LYS A 70 7.26 -1.94 3.31
N ASN A 71 6.40 -1.96 4.33
CA ASN A 71 6.62 -1.20 5.56
C ASN A 71 7.48 -1.93 6.60
N CYS A 72 7.17 -3.20 6.89
CA CYS A 72 7.81 -3.95 7.96
C CYS A 72 8.72 -5.07 7.45
N GLY A 73 8.83 -5.25 6.14
CA GLY A 73 9.65 -6.29 5.50
C GLY A 73 9.17 -7.72 5.78
N SER A 74 8.03 -7.92 6.45
CA SER A 74 7.48 -9.24 6.66
C SER A 74 7.09 -9.87 5.33
N SER A 75 7.34 -11.16 5.18
CA SER A 75 7.05 -11.91 3.97
C SER A 75 6.54 -13.31 4.29
N ASP A 76 5.83 -13.89 3.32
CA ASP A 76 5.50 -15.32 3.30
C ASP A 76 6.00 -15.88 1.98
N VAL A 77 6.73 -16.98 2.04
CA VAL A 77 7.39 -17.59 0.87
C VAL A 77 6.60 -18.81 0.46
N ALA A 78 6.22 -18.87 -0.81
CA ALA A 78 5.52 -20.02 -1.37
C ALA A 78 6.36 -21.29 -1.21
N VAL A 79 5.69 -22.43 -0.98
CA VAL A 79 6.36 -23.71 -0.78
C VAL A 79 7.21 -24.06 -2.01
N GLY A 80 8.51 -24.27 -1.79
CA GLY A 80 9.47 -24.58 -2.86
C GLY A 80 10.17 -23.36 -3.46
N CYS A 81 9.82 -22.15 -3.05
CA CYS A 81 10.51 -20.92 -3.40
C CYS A 81 11.56 -20.53 -2.33
N VAL A 82 12.43 -19.60 -2.68
CA VAL A 82 13.40 -18.98 -1.77
C VAL A 82 13.26 -17.47 -1.93
N ALA A 83 12.97 -16.77 -0.82
CA ALA A 83 12.98 -15.31 -0.83
C ALA A 83 14.41 -14.81 -1.14
N PRO A 84 14.57 -13.84 -2.05
CA PRO A 84 15.82 -13.11 -2.21
C PRO A 84 16.25 -12.49 -0.86
N ALA A 85 17.55 -12.48 -0.58
CA ALA A 85 18.09 -11.94 0.67
C ALA A 85 17.69 -10.46 0.91
N ASP A 86 17.47 -9.71 -0.18
CA ASP A 86 17.15 -8.29 -0.16
C ASP A 86 15.66 -7.99 -0.37
N ALA A 87 14.79 -9.00 -0.32
CA ALA A 87 13.35 -8.83 -0.55
C ALA A 87 12.66 -7.83 0.41
N GLY A 88 13.21 -7.64 1.61
CA GLY A 88 12.72 -6.69 2.61
C GLY A 88 13.37 -5.31 2.56
N LEU A 89 14.26 -5.05 1.61
CA LEU A 89 14.94 -3.78 1.40
C LEU A 89 14.78 -3.40 -0.07
N ILE A 90 13.71 -2.71 -0.40
CA ILE A 90 13.68 -1.86 -1.60
C ILE A 90 14.68 -0.71 -1.39
N SER A 91 15.97 -1.03 -1.34
CA SER A 91 17.04 -0.04 -1.47
C SER A 91 17.22 0.13 -2.98
N GLU A 92 16.71 1.24 -3.48
CA GLU A 92 16.94 1.71 -4.84
C GLU A 92 18.43 1.57 -5.18
N VAL A 93 18.75 0.64 -6.08
CA VAL A 93 20.03 0.69 -6.79
C VAL A 93 19.83 1.71 -7.91
N GLU A 94 19.97 2.99 -7.58
CA GLU A 94 20.23 4.01 -8.59
C GLU A 94 21.60 3.72 -9.22
N THR A 95 21.57 3.33 -10.50
CA THR A 95 22.76 3.22 -11.36
C THR A 95 22.90 4.52 -12.14
N PRO A 96 24.11 5.08 -12.23
CA PRO A 96 24.81 4.97 -13.52
C PRO A 96 26.20 4.31 -13.43
#